data_AF-A0A6P1Y3G4-F1
#
_entry.id   AF-A0A6P1Y3G4-F1
#
_cell.length_a   1.000
_cell.length_b   1.000
_cell.length_c   1.000
_cell.angle_alpha   90.00
_cell.angle_beta   90.00
_cell.angle_gamma   90.00
#
_symmetry.space_group_name_H-M   'P 1'
#
loop_
_entity.id
_entity.type
_entity.pdbx_description
1 polymer ?
#
loop_
_entity_poly.entity_id
_entity_poly.type
_entity_poly.pdbx_seq_one_letter_code
_entity_poly.pdbx_strand_id
1 'polypeptide(L)' 'MKKFEERLTRLEEISEKIKSADLPLEEALAAFEEGIKLAKTLEKDIDKIESKVQILMNQPVQSQDKPELELFSADDI' A
#
# COMPACT_ATOMS: atom_id res chain seq x y z
N MET A 1 -5.29 7.61 2.38
CA MET A 1 -5.60 6.81 3.57
C MET A 1 -7.09 6.76 3.86
N LYS A 2 -7.80 7.90 4.03
CA LYS A 2 -9.27 7.90 4.25
C LYS A 2 -10.07 6.95 3.36
N LYS A 3 -9.83 6.97 2.03
CA LYS A 3 -10.49 6.05 1.08
C LYS A 3 -10.17 4.56 1.31
N PHE A 4 -8.99 4.23 1.81
CA PHE A 4 -8.60 2.85 2.13
C PHE A 4 -9.31 2.39 3.40
N GLU A 5 -9.29 3.23 4.44
CA GLU A 5 -10.00 2.98 5.71
C GLU A 5 -11.50 2.79 5.47
N GLU A 6 -12.13 3.65 4.67
CA GLU A 6 -13.54 3.52 4.28
C GLU A 6 -13.84 2.17 3.61
N ARG A 7 -12.96 1.72 2.70
CA ARG A 7 -13.10 0.40 2.03
C ARG A 7 -12.90 -0.76 2.99
N LEU A 8 -11.96 -0.62 3.94
CA LEU A 8 -11.68 -1.63 4.94
C LEU A 8 -12.88 -1.78 5.89
N THR A 9 -13.40 -0.67 6.42
CA THR A 9 -14.61 -0.67 7.26
C THR A 9 -15.79 -1.28 6.51
N ARG A 10 -15.96 -0.95 5.23
CA ARG A 10 -17.01 -1.56 4.42
C ARG A 10 -16.85 -3.08 4.28
N LEU A 11 -15.62 -3.57 4.10
CA LEU A 11 -15.34 -5.00 4.03
C LEU A 11 -15.67 -5.71 5.36
N GLU A 12 -15.37 -5.08 6.49
CA GLU A 12 -15.74 -5.58 7.82
C GLU A 12 -17.26 -5.67 8.00
N GLU A 13 -18.00 -4.64 7.59
CA GLU A 13 -19.47 -4.64 7.61
C GLU A 13 -20.06 -5.78 6.76
N ILE A 14 -19.50 -6.03 5.58
CA ILE A 14 -19.91 -7.12 4.70
C ILE A 14 -19.63 -8.48 5.35
N SER A 15 -18.45 -8.64 5.96
CA SER A 15 -18.10 -9.85 6.70
C SER A 15 -19.09 -10.14 7.82
N GLU A 16 -19.47 -9.12 8.60
CA GLU A 16 -20.48 -9.27 9.66
C GLU A 16 -21.87 -9.61 9.10
N LYS A 17 -22.27 -8.98 7.98
CA LYS A 17 -23.53 -9.31 7.31
C LYS A 17 -23.59 -10.77 6.85
N ILE A 18 -22.52 -11.28 6.24
CA ILE A 18 -22.47 -12.65 5.72
C ILE A 18 -22.52 -13.69 6.86
N LYS A 19 -22.05 -13.35 8.06
CA LYS A 19 -22.14 -14.23 9.24
C LYS A 19 -23.56 -14.33 9.82
N SER A 20 -24.47 -13.45 9.42
CA SER A 20 -25.86 -13.49 9.87
C SER A 20 -26.59 -14.71 9.28
N ALA A 21 -27.25 -15.49 10.13
CA ALA A 21 -27.96 -16.71 9.71
C ALA A 21 -29.23 -16.42 8.88
N ASP A 22 -29.76 -15.19 8.95
CA ASP A 22 -31.03 -14.80 8.33
C ASP A 22 -30.84 -14.10 6.97
N LEU A 23 -29.61 -14.07 6.42
CA LEU A 23 -29.35 -13.39 5.16
C LEU A 23 -29.87 -14.24 3.97
N PRO A 24 -30.78 -13.69 3.13
CA PRO A 24 -31.24 -14.39 1.94
C PRO A 24 -30.08 -14.73 1.01
N LEU A 25 -30.15 -15.88 0.32
CA LEU A 25 -29.07 -16.38 -0.53
C LEU A 25 -28.62 -15.36 -1.59
N GLU A 26 -29.56 -14.66 -2.22
CA GLU A 26 -29.29 -13.64 -3.24
C GLU A 26 -28.52 -12.44 -2.65
N GLU A 27 -28.89 -12.01 -1.44
CA GLU A 27 -28.18 -10.95 -0.71
C GLU A 27 -26.80 -11.41 -0.24
N ALA A 28 -26.67 -12.67 0.20
CA ALA A 28 -25.40 -13.27 0.57
C ALA A 28 -24.43 -13.33 -0.61
N LEU A 29 -24.93 -13.70 -1.79
CA LEU A 29 -24.14 -13.73 -3.01
C LEU A 29 -23.69 -12.32 -3.43
N ALA A 30 -24.60 -11.34 -3.38
CA ALA A 30 -24.27 -9.94 -3.69
C ALA A 30 -23.24 -9.37 -2.71
N ALA A 31 -23.40 -9.63 -1.40
CA ALA A 31 -22.46 -9.22 -0.36
C ALA A 31 -21.08 -9.87 -0.56
N PHE A 32 -21.05 -11.16 -0.93
CA PHE A 32 -19.80 -11.87 -1.21
C PHE A 32 -19.08 -11.29 -2.43
N GLU A 33 -19.79 -11.01 -3.52
CA GLU A 33 -19.20 -10.37 -4.70
C GLU A 33 -18.63 -8.99 -4.39
N GLU A 34 -19.35 -8.17 -3.59
CA GLU A 34 -18.87 -6.87 -3.13
C GLU A 34 -17.59 -7.03 -2.29
N GLY A 35 -17.60 -7.97 -1.34
CA GLY A 35 -16.44 -8.27 -0.49
C GLY A 35 -15.21 -8.68 -1.28
N ILE A 36 -15.34 -9.55 -2.28
CA ILE A 36 -14.23 -9.96 -3.15
C ILE A 36 -13.66 -8.78 -3.95
N LYS A 37 -14.52 -7.89 -4.47
CA LYS A 37 -14.08 -6.70 -5.21
C LYS A 37 -13.32 -5.72 -4.31
N LEU A 38 -13.81 -5.52 -3.08
CA LEU A 38 -13.15 -4.67 -2.09
C LEU A 38 -11.80 -5.23 -1.67
N ALA A 39 -11.73 -6.53 -1.33
CA ALA A 39 -10.49 -7.19 -0.95
C ALA A 39 -9.41 -7.05 -2.02
N LYS A 40 -9.74 -7.35 -3.29
CA LYS A 40 -8.81 -7.17 -4.43
C LYS A 40 -8.35 -5.72 -4.62
N THR A 41 -9.18 -4.75 -4.27
CA THR A 41 -8.84 -3.34 -4.39
C THR A 41 -7.90 -2.91 -3.27
N LEU A 42 -8.16 -3.36 -2.03
CA LEU A 42 -7.31 -3.10 -0.87
C LEU A 42 -5.91 -3.71 -1.05
N GLU A 43 -5.83 -4.95 -1.57
CA GLU A 43 -4.57 -5.61 -1.91
C GLU A 43 -3.73 -4.76 -2.88
N LYS A 44 -4.34 -4.31 -3.98
CA LYS A 44 -3.67 -3.41 -4.95
C LYS A 44 -3.21 -2.08 -4.36
N ASP A 45 -3.93 -1.55 -3.38
CA ASP A 45 -3.53 -0.31 -2.71
C ASP A 45 -2.30 -0.54 -1.83
N ILE A 46 -2.24 -1.67 -1.13
CA ILE A 46 -1.08 -2.08 -0.32
C ILE A 46 0.13 -2.30 -1.23
N ASP A 47 0.00 -3.06 -2.32
CA ASP A 47 1.09 -3.32 -3.28
C ASP A 47 1.73 -2.02 -3.81
N LYS A 48 0.89 -1.01 -4.10
CA LYS A 48 1.35 0.30 -4.55
C LYS A 48 2.13 1.04 -3.47
N ILE A 49 1.74 0.90 -2.21
CA ILE A 49 2.44 1.51 -1.08
C ILE A 49 3.77 0.80 -0.87
N GLU A 50 3.78 -0.53 -0.86
CA GLU A 50 5.00 -1.34 -0.75
C GLU A 50 6.00 -1.01 -1.85
N SER A 51 5.54 -0.94 -3.11
CA SER A 51 6.37 -0.55 -4.25
C SER A 51 7.01 0.82 -4.05
N LYS A 52 6.25 1.80 -3.54
CA LYS A 52 6.78 3.15 -3.25
C LYS A 52 7.82 3.12 -2.13
N VAL A 53 7.56 2.36 -1.06
CA VAL A 53 8.52 2.20 0.04
C VAL A 53 9.81 1.57 -0.47
N GLN A 54 9.72 0.52 -1.28
CA GLN A 54 10.88 -0.14 -1.86
C GLN A 54 11.71 0.81 -2.74
N ILE A 55 11.07 1.64 -3.56
CA ILE A 55 11.77 2.66 -4.36
C ILE A 55 12.52 3.65 -3.45
N LEU A 56 11.87 4.12 -2.38
CA LEU A 56 12.49 5.07 -1.45
C LEU A 56 13.68 4.45 -0.68
N MET A 57 13.59 3.17 -0.30
CA MET A 57 14.68 2.47 0.39
C MET A 57 15.84 2.09 -0.53
N ASN A 58 15.57 1.82 -1.80
CA ASN A 58 16.58 1.41 -2.78
C ASN A 58 17.16 2.58 -3.59
N GLN A 59 16.74 3.83 -3.33
CA GLN A 59 17.47 4.97 -3.85
C GLN A 59 18.83 5.05 -3.12
N PRO A 60 19.97 5.07 -3.84
CA PRO A 60 21.21 5.44 -3.21
C PRO A 60 20.99 6.82 -2.61
N VAL A 61 21.32 6.98 -1.33
CA VAL A 61 21.43 8.30 -0.72
C VAL A 61 22.30 9.11 -1.65
N GLN A 62 21.73 10.10 -2.34
CA GLN A 62 22.53 11.13 -2.97
C GLN A 62 23.16 11.86 -1.80
N SER A 63 24.37 11.43 -1.42
CA SER A 63 25.25 12.23 -0.59
C SER A 63 25.34 13.58 -1.27
N GLN A 64 24.66 14.58 -0.71
CA GLN A 64 24.82 15.97 -1.10
C GLN A 64 26.18 16.52 -0.66
N ASP A 65 26.99 15.69 -0.01
CA ASP A 65 28.41 15.92 0.18
C ASP A 65 29.10 15.72 -1.18
N LYS A 66 29.15 16.80 -1.96
CA LYS A 66 30.14 16.95 -3.02
C LYS A 66 31.49 16.54 -2.41
N PRO A 67 32.17 15.49 -2.89
CA PRO A 67 33.46 15.13 -2.35
C PRO A 67 34.40 16.32 -2.53
N GLU A 68 34.85 16.90 -1.43
CA GLU A 68 35.92 17.90 -1.43
C GLU A 68 37.20 17.20 -1.89
N LEU A 69 37.47 17.32 -3.18
CA LEU A 69 38.74 16.94 -3.79
C LEU A 69 39.79 18.03 -3.45
N GLU A 70 40.07 18.23 -2.16
CA GLU A 70 41.13 19.14 -1.69
C GLU A 70 42.45 18.43 -1.40
N LEU A 71 42.51 17.10 -1.47
CA LEU A 71 43.71 16.32 -1.12
C LEU A 71 44.65 16.03 -2.30
N PHE A 72 44.35 16.53 -3.49
CA PHE A 72 45.19 16.34 -4.69
C PHE A 72 45.47 17.65 -5.44
N SER A 73 45.58 18.80 -4.74
CA SER A 73 46.24 19.95 -5.35
C SER A 73 47.69 19.57 -5.66
N ALA A 74 48.04 19.66 -6.94
CA ALA A 74 49.29 19.18 -7.54
C ALA A 74 50.53 20.03 -7.17
N ASP A 75 50.61 20.52 -5.94
CA ASP A 75 51.73 21.32 -5.44
C ASP A 75 52.73 20.53 -4.55
N ASP A 76 52.49 19.22 -4.33
CA ASP A 76 53.37 18.32 -3.57
C ASP A 76 54.20 17.33 -4.45
N ILE A 77 54.47 17.68 -5.72
CA ILE A 77 55.45 16.96 -6.57
C ILE A 77 56.66 17.86 -6.87
#